data_AF-A0A1I1RK70-F1
#
_entry.id   AF-A0A1I1RK70-F1
#
_cell.length_a   1.000
_cell.length_b   1.000
_cell.length_c   1.000
_cell.angle_alpha   90.00
_cell.angle_beta   90.00
_cell.angle_gamma   90.00
#
_symmetry.space_group_name_H-M   'P 1'
#
loop_
_entity.id
_entity.type
_entity.pdbx_description
1 polymer ?
#
loop_
_entity_poly.entity_id
_entity_poly.type
_entity_poly.pdbx_seq_one_letter_code
_entity_poly.pdbx_strand_id
1 'polypeptide(L)'
;MLRYLTANTDMPSQSVINNLYIPNDLDREFPLAPHFVQAFGSYPNYLHFSDDFKPSAQQLLDSRGFQLINHSTRVTDQGWHVVERIYQHDEGLMLKAEFVGDRFFRLYGYYRDETSAKMLLADFHEHKYVHEDNQTHIYLIQAGLGGLHTERVEILPPVIDLELHYNDDFPAVHERLVNLLAQPKSKGLILLHGEPGTGKTTYIKHLSSLVKKDMLILPPYMTNYLTSPEIIPFLLDNKESVLIIEDAERILQSREAGGDTNSVSNILNLTDGLLADCMHIQVIATFNASKHLLDKALLRKGRLMVDYAFGKLAPAKVNNLLAHLGMEYRTDQPMTLADIFNLDDQTVSGERQEIKMGF
;
A
#
# COMPACT_ATOMS: atom_id res chain seq x y z
N MET A 1 36.59 6.06 54.03
CA MET A 1 37.43 6.63 52.97
C MET A 1 37.58 5.55 51.89
N LEU A 2 37.29 5.93 50.64
CA LEU A 2 37.27 5.14 49.38
C LEU A 2 36.01 4.29 49.06
N ARG A 3 35.49 4.60 47.86
CA ARG A 3 34.30 4.11 47.12
C ARG A 3 34.78 3.40 45.84
N TYR A 4 33.85 2.65 45.22
CA TYR A 4 33.80 2.12 43.83
C TYR A 4 34.66 0.87 43.56
N LEU A 5 34.21 -0.22 42.91
CA LEU A 5 32.99 -0.60 42.17
C LEU A 5 32.81 -2.12 42.34
N THR A 6 31.61 -2.60 42.67
CA THR A 6 31.27 -4.03 42.69
C THR A 6 30.91 -4.51 41.29
N ALA A 7 31.72 -5.43 40.76
CA ALA A 7 31.30 -6.33 39.70
C ALA A 7 30.43 -7.42 40.34
N ASN A 8 29.14 -7.46 40.02
CA ASN A 8 28.37 -8.70 40.10
C ASN A 8 27.93 -9.05 38.69
N THR A 9 28.63 -10.03 38.14
CA THR A 9 28.20 -10.92 37.08
C THR A 9 26.98 -11.69 37.57
N ASP A 10 25.79 -11.23 37.21
CA ASP A 10 24.62 -12.09 37.15
C ASP A 10 23.92 -11.76 35.84
N MET A 11 23.93 -12.70 34.89
CA MET A 11 22.95 -12.68 33.81
C MET A 11 21.57 -12.57 34.46
N PRO A 12 20.64 -11.75 33.92
CA PRO A 12 19.29 -11.71 34.45
C PRO A 12 18.71 -13.12 34.41
N SER A 13 18.17 -13.57 35.55
CA SER A 13 17.57 -14.90 35.66
C SER A 13 16.44 -15.05 34.64
N GLN A 14 16.22 -16.28 34.15
CA GLN A 14 15.14 -16.61 33.20
C GLN A 14 13.76 -16.07 33.62
N SER A 15 13.53 -15.84 34.91
CA SER A 15 12.32 -15.21 35.44
C SER A 15 12.19 -13.71 35.17
N VAL A 16 13.30 -12.97 34.99
CA VAL A 16 13.29 -11.54 34.61
C VAL A 16 12.97 -11.40 33.12
N ILE A 17 13.44 -12.33 32.29
CA ILE A 17 13.13 -12.38 30.85
C ILE A 17 11.65 -12.73 30.62
N ASN A 18 11.09 -13.65 31.40
CA ASN A 18 9.67 -14.05 31.29
C ASN A 18 8.66 -13.01 31.79
N ASN A 19 9.11 -11.95 32.47
CA ASN A 19 8.25 -10.87 32.97
C ASN A 19 8.32 -9.59 32.12
N LEU A 20 9.10 -9.57 31.05
CA LEU A 20 8.88 -8.61 29.98
C LEU A 20 7.63 -9.07 29.24
N TYR A 21 6.55 -8.33 29.39
CA TYR A 21 5.39 -8.51 28.53
C TYR A 21 5.84 -8.14 27.12
N ILE A 22 6.21 -9.15 26.34
CA ILE A 22 6.53 -9.05 24.92
C ILE A 22 5.16 -9.11 24.23
N PRO A 23 4.54 -7.98 23.82
CA PRO A 23 3.37 -8.04 22.95
C PRO A 23 3.70 -8.91 21.73
N ASN A 24 2.74 -9.69 21.24
CA ASN A 24 2.88 -10.62 20.10
C ASN A 24 3.51 -10.01 18.82
N ASP A 25 3.67 -8.68 18.76
CA ASP A 25 4.32 -7.96 17.68
C ASP A 25 5.87 -8.03 17.72
N LEU A 26 6.48 -8.24 18.90
CA LEU A 26 7.94 -8.38 19.11
C LEU A 26 8.52 -9.74 18.73
N ASP A 27 7.68 -10.71 18.38
CA ASP A 27 8.14 -12.00 17.85
C ASP A 27 8.51 -11.95 16.35
N ARG A 28 8.36 -10.80 15.67
CA ARG A 28 8.53 -10.72 14.20
C ARG A 28 9.61 -9.79 13.68
N GLU A 29 10.03 -8.76 14.41
CA GLU A 29 11.06 -7.81 13.94
C GLU A 29 12.29 -7.78 14.85
N PHE A 30 13.48 -7.74 14.24
CA PHE A 30 14.71 -7.62 15.00
C PHE A 30 14.78 -6.27 15.73
N PRO A 31 15.13 -6.25 17.03
CA PRO A 31 15.13 -5.04 17.85
C PRO A 31 16.34 -4.14 17.55
N LEU A 32 16.33 -3.47 16.40
CA LEU A 32 17.46 -2.72 15.86
C LEU A 32 17.98 -1.64 16.83
N ALA A 33 17.09 -0.83 17.40
CA ALA A 33 17.49 0.27 18.29
C ALA A 33 18.01 -0.21 19.64
N PRO A 34 17.33 -1.14 20.36
CA PRO A 34 17.89 -1.76 21.56
C PRO A 34 19.24 -2.44 21.30
N HIS A 35 19.37 -3.19 20.20
CA HIS A 35 20.62 -3.86 19.84
C HIS A 35 21.73 -2.86 19.52
N PHE A 36 21.44 -1.75 18.83
CA PHE A 36 22.41 -0.69 18.59
C PHE A 36 22.97 -0.11 19.89
N VAL A 37 22.09 0.21 20.85
CA VAL A 37 22.51 0.73 22.16
C VAL A 37 23.37 -0.29 22.92
N GLN A 38 23.02 -1.57 22.84
CA GLN A 38 23.80 -2.65 23.43
C GLN A 38 25.18 -2.81 22.77
N ALA A 39 25.25 -2.69 21.44
CA ALA A 39 26.48 -2.88 20.68
C ALA A 39 27.46 -1.69 20.82
N PHE A 40 26.94 -0.46 20.82
CA PHE A 40 27.77 0.75 20.71
C PHE A 40 27.74 1.65 21.96
N GLY A 41 26.90 1.34 22.95
CA GLY A 41 26.84 2.07 24.22
C GLY A 41 26.28 3.49 24.12
N SER A 42 25.66 3.85 22.99
CA SER A 42 25.12 5.18 22.74
C SER A 42 23.78 5.10 22.00
N TYR A 43 22.94 6.14 22.15
CA TYR A 43 21.75 6.27 21.33
C TYR A 43 22.13 6.52 19.86
N PRO A 44 21.39 5.92 18.90
CA PRO A 44 21.65 6.07 17.48
C PRO A 44 21.16 7.40 16.92
N ASN A 45 21.79 7.86 15.84
CA ASN A 45 21.18 8.77 14.88
C ASN A 45 20.49 7.97 13.76
N TYR A 46 19.46 8.53 13.15
CA TYR A 46 18.66 7.88 12.11
C TYR A 46 19.24 8.12 10.72
N LEU A 47 19.31 7.06 9.93
CA LEU A 47 19.69 7.09 8.52
C LEU A 47 18.53 6.57 7.67
N HIS A 48 18.06 7.42 6.76
CA HIS A 48 16.97 7.12 5.85
C HIS A 48 17.42 7.34 4.41
N PHE A 49 17.15 6.38 3.52
CA PHE A 49 17.38 6.52 2.09
C PHE A 49 16.04 6.67 1.38
N SER A 50 15.95 7.65 0.48
CA SER A 50 14.76 7.84 -0.37
C SER A 50 14.80 6.98 -1.64
N ASP A 51 15.90 6.28 -1.88
CA ASP A 51 16.15 5.52 -3.09
C ASP A 51 16.13 4.01 -2.83
N ASP A 52 15.67 3.25 -3.82
CA ASP A 52 15.79 1.79 -3.87
C ASP A 52 17.15 1.38 -4.44
N PHE A 53 17.71 0.26 -3.99
CA PHE A 53 19.03 -0.22 -4.40
C PHE A 53 18.99 -1.58 -5.07
N LYS A 54 19.83 -1.77 -6.10
CA LYS A 54 20.02 -3.06 -6.77
C LYS A 54 20.60 -4.08 -5.78
N PRO A 55 20.26 -5.38 -5.87
CA PRO A 55 20.83 -6.43 -5.02
C PRO A 55 22.36 -6.50 -5.04
N SER A 56 22.99 -6.04 -6.13
CA SER A 56 24.45 -5.93 -6.25
C SER A 56 25.07 -4.98 -5.22
N ALA A 57 24.34 -3.99 -4.69
CA ALA A 57 24.83 -3.09 -3.65
C ALA A 57 25.21 -3.83 -2.34
N GLN A 58 24.73 -5.05 -2.14
CA GLN A 58 25.16 -5.90 -1.02
C GLN A 58 26.66 -6.20 -1.08
N GLN A 59 27.21 -6.38 -2.27
CA GLN A 59 28.66 -6.60 -2.44
C GLN A 59 29.46 -5.40 -1.93
N LEU A 60 28.89 -4.19 -2.00
CA LEU A 60 29.53 -2.99 -1.45
C LEU A 60 29.56 -3.03 0.09
N LEU A 61 28.46 -3.46 0.72
CA LEU A 61 28.41 -3.66 2.18
C LEU A 61 29.44 -4.71 2.61
N ASP A 62 29.47 -5.86 1.94
CA ASP A 62 30.41 -6.93 2.23
C ASP A 62 31.87 -6.46 2.06
N SER A 63 32.18 -5.74 0.98
CA SER A 63 33.52 -5.21 0.71
C SER A 63 33.98 -4.16 1.72
N ARG A 64 33.03 -3.50 2.40
CA ARG A 64 33.27 -2.45 3.39
C ARG A 64 33.21 -2.96 4.83
N GLY A 65 33.24 -4.28 5.03
CA GLY A 65 33.35 -4.87 6.37
C GLY A 65 32.05 -4.90 7.16
N PHE A 66 30.89 -4.67 6.53
CA PHE A 66 29.61 -4.89 7.20
C PHE A 66 29.40 -6.38 7.44
N GLN A 67 29.03 -6.73 8.67
CA GLN A 67 28.74 -8.11 9.07
C GLN A 67 27.22 -8.33 9.11
N LEU A 68 26.75 -9.39 8.45
CA LEU A 68 25.36 -9.83 8.56
C LEU A 68 25.11 -10.43 9.94
N ILE A 69 24.28 -9.77 10.75
CA ILE A 69 23.96 -10.21 12.12
C ILE A 69 22.60 -10.89 12.23
N ASN A 70 21.70 -10.64 11.28
CA ASN A 70 20.41 -11.32 11.19
C ASN A 70 19.86 -11.30 9.76
N HIS A 71 19.01 -12.25 9.42
CA HIS A 71 18.19 -12.22 8.21
C HIS A 71 16.85 -12.93 8.44
N SER A 72 15.82 -12.46 7.75
CA SER A 72 14.49 -13.07 7.77
C SER A 72 14.17 -13.62 6.39
N THR A 73 13.53 -14.79 6.36
CA THR A 73 13.18 -15.50 5.11
C THR A 73 11.70 -15.87 5.12
N ARG A 74 11.04 -15.72 3.98
CA ARG A 74 9.67 -16.18 3.74
C ARG A 74 9.70 -17.35 2.77
N VAL A 75 8.95 -18.41 3.10
CA VAL A 75 8.79 -19.58 2.23
C VAL A 75 7.47 -19.44 1.49
N THR A 76 7.51 -19.54 0.17
CA THR A 76 6.35 -19.56 -0.73
C THR A 76 6.38 -20.84 -1.57
N ASP A 77 5.34 -21.08 -2.35
CA ASP A 77 5.30 -22.17 -3.33
C ASP A 77 6.41 -22.04 -4.41
N GLN A 78 7.00 -20.85 -4.54
CA GLN A 78 8.10 -20.56 -5.47
C GLN A 78 9.49 -20.69 -4.82
N GLY A 79 9.56 -20.91 -3.50
CA GLY A 79 10.80 -21.20 -2.79
C GLY A 79 11.06 -20.31 -1.58
N TRP A 80 12.34 -20.25 -1.18
CA TRP A 80 12.80 -19.46 -0.04
C TRP A 80 13.22 -18.06 -0.54
N HIS A 81 12.61 -17.02 0.01
CA HIS A 81 12.91 -15.64 -0.34
C HIS A 81 13.37 -14.88 0.89
N VAL A 82 14.59 -14.34 0.83
CA VAL A 82 15.07 -13.44 1.89
C VAL A 82 14.24 -12.16 1.81
N VAL A 83 13.60 -11.80 2.92
CA VAL A 83 12.77 -10.59 3.03
C VAL A 83 13.55 -9.46 3.68
N GLU A 84 14.54 -9.80 4.51
CA GLU A 84 15.24 -8.83 5.33
C GLU A 84 16.67 -9.30 5.63
N ARG A 85 17.61 -8.37 5.67
CA ARG A 85 18.97 -8.56 6.20
C ARG A 85 19.36 -7.39 7.09
N ILE A 86 20.09 -7.70 8.16
CA ILE A 86 20.57 -6.71 9.11
C ILE A 86 22.08 -6.78 9.18
N TYR A 87 22.70 -5.67 8.90
CA TYR A 87 24.13 -5.50 8.81
C TYR A 87 24.64 -4.62 9.96
N GLN A 88 25.78 -4.95 10.52
CA GLN A 88 26.47 -4.17 11.55
C GLN A 88 27.91 -3.88 11.11
N HIS A 89 28.39 -2.69 11.37
CA HIS A 89 29.79 -2.31 11.19
C HIS A 89 30.35 -1.77 12.50
N ASP A 90 31.59 -2.14 12.83
CA ASP A 90 32.23 -1.84 14.12
C ASP A 90 32.44 -0.34 14.37
N GLU A 91 32.52 0.45 13.30
CA GLU A 91 32.56 1.93 13.35
C GLU A 91 31.24 2.59 13.83
N GLY A 92 30.24 1.80 14.21
CA GLY A 92 28.99 2.31 14.78
C GLY A 92 27.90 2.52 13.75
N LEU A 93 27.81 1.64 12.74
CA LEU A 93 26.69 1.64 11.78
C LEU A 93 25.90 0.34 11.91
N MET A 94 24.58 0.46 11.74
CA MET A 94 23.68 -0.66 11.63
C MET A 94 22.69 -0.39 10.51
N LEU A 95 22.55 -1.31 9.56
CA LEU A 95 21.70 -1.13 8.39
C LEU A 95 20.71 -2.29 8.30
N LYS A 96 19.45 -1.98 8.06
CA LYS A 96 18.40 -2.94 7.72
C LYS A 96 18.10 -2.79 6.24
N ALA A 97 18.24 -3.90 5.51
CA ALA A 97 17.92 -4.03 4.11
C ALA A 97 16.65 -4.87 3.96
N GLU A 98 15.58 -4.27 3.44
CA GLU A 98 14.32 -4.94 3.15
C GLU A 98 14.24 -5.28 1.66
N PHE A 99 14.12 -6.57 1.35
CA PHE A 99 14.16 -7.08 -0.01
C PHE A 99 12.77 -7.16 -0.61
N VAL A 100 12.67 -6.74 -1.87
CA VAL A 100 11.47 -6.86 -2.68
C VAL A 100 11.74 -7.89 -3.77
N GLY A 101 11.49 -9.16 -3.42
CA GLY A 101 11.90 -10.30 -4.23
C GLY A 101 13.40 -10.26 -4.55
N ASP A 102 13.76 -10.60 -5.78
CA ASP A 102 15.16 -10.58 -6.24
C ASP A 102 15.53 -9.29 -7.01
N ARG A 103 14.65 -8.27 -6.99
CA ARG A 103 14.77 -7.11 -7.88
C ARG A 103 15.56 -5.96 -7.29
N PHE A 104 15.24 -5.58 -6.05
CA PHE A 104 15.86 -4.46 -5.33
C PHE A 104 15.61 -4.59 -3.83
N PHE A 105 16.27 -3.74 -3.04
CA PHE A 105 16.03 -3.60 -1.62
C PHE A 105 16.01 -2.14 -1.18
N ARG A 106 15.31 -1.88 -0.07
CA ARG A 106 15.30 -0.60 0.63
C ARG A 106 16.28 -0.65 1.78
N LEU A 107 16.98 0.45 2.01
CA LEU A 107 17.96 0.56 3.06
C LEU A 107 17.55 1.63 4.06
N TYR A 108 17.70 1.33 5.33
CA TYR A 108 17.56 2.29 6.42
C TYR A 108 18.41 1.82 7.59
N GLY A 109 18.64 2.67 8.57
CA GLY A 109 19.49 2.25 9.67
C GLY A 109 19.85 3.33 10.65
N TYR A 110 20.92 3.04 11.39
CA TYR A 110 21.43 3.85 12.46
C TYR A 110 22.93 4.08 12.32
N TYR A 111 23.37 5.23 12.79
CA TYR A 111 24.78 5.55 12.86
C TYR A 111 25.14 6.30 14.14
N ARG A 112 26.38 6.11 14.59
CA ARG A 112 26.96 6.83 15.73
C ARG A 112 27.66 8.11 15.29
N ASP A 113 28.49 8.02 14.27
CA ASP A 113 29.32 9.11 13.75
C ASP A 113 29.01 9.40 12.28
N GLU A 114 28.78 10.67 11.94
CA GLU A 114 28.40 11.10 10.59
C GLU A 114 29.54 10.92 9.59
N THR A 115 30.79 11.07 10.02
CA THR A 115 31.98 10.93 9.16
C THR A 115 32.15 9.49 8.72
N SER A 116 32.10 8.56 9.67
CA SER A 116 32.13 7.11 9.40
C SER A 116 30.97 6.69 8.50
N ALA A 117 29.76 7.23 8.73
CA ALA A 117 28.61 6.91 7.91
C ALA A 117 28.77 7.38 6.46
N LYS A 118 29.20 8.63 6.25
CA LYS A 118 29.45 9.17 4.90
C LYS A 118 30.54 8.39 4.16
N MET A 119 31.61 8.01 4.84
CA MET A 119 32.69 7.22 4.24
C MET A 119 32.21 5.81 3.86
N LEU A 120 31.56 5.10 4.78
CA LEU A 120 31.12 3.72 4.58
C LEU A 120 29.96 3.59 3.58
N LEU A 121 29.23 4.68 3.31
CA LEU A 121 28.11 4.74 2.38
C LEU A 121 28.41 5.57 1.12
N ALA A 122 29.66 5.96 0.91
CA ALA A 122 30.08 6.58 -0.36
C ALA A 122 29.69 5.69 -1.55
N ASP A 123 29.33 6.26 -2.69
CA ASP A 123 29.05 5.50 -3.93
C ASP A 123 27.84 4.53 -3.87
N PHE A 124 27.10 4.47 -2.75
CA PHE A 124 25.87 3.68 -2.67
C PHE A 124 24.82 4.18 -3.69
N HIS A 125 24.82 5.48 -3.97
CA HIS A 125 23.97 6.13 -4.97
C HIS A 125 24.16 5.59 -6.40
N GLU A 126 25.33 5.05 -6.75
CA GLU A 126 25.59 4.45 -8.07
C GLU A 126 24.82 3.13 -8.26
N HIS A 127 24.42 2.50 -7.16
CA HIS A 127 23.68 1.25 -7.15
C HIS A 127 22.17 1.45 -7.07
N LYS A 128 21.69 2.69 -7.27
CA LYS A 128 20.28 2.99 -7.32
C LYS A 128 19.58 2.11 -8.35
N TYR A 129 18.50 1.47 -7.92
CA TYR A 129 17.61 0.72 -8.79
C TYR A 129 16.80 1.71 -9.63
N VAL A 130 16.82 1.50 -10.94
CA VAL A 130 15.98 2.25 -11.88
C VAL A 130 14.79 1.35 -12.18
N HIS A 131 13.61 1.78 -11.75
CA HIS A 131 12.39 1.04 -12.04
C HIS A 131 12.15 1.02 -13.55
N GLU A 132 11.85 -0.17 -14.08
CA GLU A 132 11.45 -0.31 -15.48
C GLU A 132 10.13 0.41 -15.72
N ASP A 133 10.01 1.08 -16.86
CA ASP A 133 8.86 1.94 -17.21
C ASP A 133 7.48 1.24 -17.25
N ASN A 134 7.43 -0.09 -17.14
CA ASN A 134 6.22 -0.91 -17.31
C ASN A 134 5.88 -1.84 -16.13
N GLN A 135 6.50 -1.69 -14.96
CA GLN A 135 6.13 -2.49 -13.79
C GLN A 135 5.08 -1.77 -12.94
N THR A 136 4.01 -2.47 -12.54
CA THR A 136 3.02 -1.92 -11.62
C THR A 136 3.71 -1.55 -10.29
N HIS A 137 3.54 -0.31 -9.86
CA HIS A 137 4.10 0.22 -8.63
C HIS A 137 3.08 0.07 -7.48
N ILE A 138 2.61 -1.15 -7.24
CA ILE A 138 1.58 -1.40 -6.23
C ILE A 138 2.23 -1.80 -4.92
N TYR A 139 1.80 -1.14 -3.85
CA TYR A 139 2.26 -1.36 -2.50
C TYR A 139 1.08 -1.57 -1.57
N LEU A 140 1.13 -2.60 -0.75
CA LEU A 140 0.15 -2.85 0.29
C LEU A 140 0.62 -2.19 1.59
N ILE A 141 -0.24 -1.38 2.19
CA ILE A 141 0.03 -0.79 3.51
C ILE A 141 -0.11 -1.87 4.58
N GLN A 142 0.87 -1.95 5.48
CA GLN A 142 0.90 -2.85 6.61
C GLN A 142 1.27 -2.08 7.89
N ALA A 143 0.90 -2.63 9.04
CA ALA A 143 1.28 -2.11 10.35
C ALA A 143 2.30 -3.07 10.99
N GLY A 144 3.38 -2.53 11.55
CA GLY A 144 4.43 -3.26 12.25
C GLY A 144 4.94 -2.48 13.46
N LEU A 145 6.02 -2.94 14.08
CA LEU A 145 6.55 -2.35 15.33
C LEU A 145 7.11 -0.93 15.14
N GLY A 146 7.45 -0.56 13.91
CA GLY A 146 7.86 0.79 13.52
C GLY A 146 6.73 1.71 13.04
N GLY A 147 5.47 1.26 13.14
CA GLY A 147 4.31 1.95 12.58
C GLY A 147 3.95 1.43 11.18
N LEU A 148 3.40 2.30 10.36
CA LEU A 148 2.96 1.95 9.01
C LEU A 148 4.14 1.84 8.03
N HIS A 149 4.12 0.80 7.21
CA HIS A 149 5.09 0.56 6.15
C HIS A 149 4.40 -0.04 4.92
N THR A 150 5.14 -0.19 3.83
CA THR A 150 4.64 -0.73 2.56
C THR A 150 5.37 -1.98 2.13
N GLU A 151 4.61 -3.01 1.75
CA GLU A 151 5.12 -4.19 1.07
C GLU A 151 4.73 -4.11 -0.42
N ARG A 152 5.70 -4.25 -1.34
CA ARG A 152 5.37 -4.26 -2.77
C ARG A 152 4.61 -5.54 -3.12
N VAL A 153 3.56 -5.41 -3.91
CA VAL A 153 2.79 -6.56 -4.42
C VAL A 153 2.95 -6.64 -5.92
N GLU A 154 3.30 -7.82 -6.42
CA GLU A 154 3.28 -8.10 -7.85
C GLU A 154 1.86 -8.47 -8.28
N ILE A 155 1.20 -7.54 -8.97
CA ILE A 155 -0.10 -7.76 -9.58
C ILE A 155 0.09 -7.67 -11.09
N LEU A 156 -0.20 -8.78 -11.78
CA LEU A 156 -0.30 -8.79 -13.23
C LEU A 156 -1.51 -7.95 -13.65
N PRO A 157 -1.31 -6.86 -14.42
CA PRO A 157 -2.44 -6.05 -14.85
C PRO A 157 -3.33 -6.85 -15.80
N PRO A 158 -4.65 -6.79 -15.64
CA PRO A 158 -5.57 -7.42 -16.58
C PRO A 158 -5.44 -6.74 -17.95
N VAL A 159 -5.54 -7.54 -19.01
CA VAL A 159 -5.67 -7.00 -20.37
C VAL A 159 -7.09 -6.47 -20.51
N ILE A 160 -7.22 -5.16 -20.62
CA ILE A 160 -8.50 -4.47 -20.76
C ILE A 160 -8.53 -3.78 -22.12
N ASP A 161 -9.57 -4.10 -22.90
CA ASP A 161 -10.04 -3.25 -23.99
C ASP A 161 -11.12 -2.31 -23.45
N LEU A 162 -10.84 -1.01 -23.39
CA LEU A 162 -11.76 -0.02 -22.82
C LEU A 162 -13.04 0.14 -23.64
N GLU A 163 -12.96 -0.01 -24.97
CA GLU A 163 -14.10 0.09 -25.87
C GLU A 163 -14.99 -1.15 -25.81
N LEU A 164 -14.45 -2.28 -25.38
CA LEU A 164 -15.23 -3.51 -25.23
C LEU A 164 -15.80 -3.67 -23.81
N HIS A 165 -15.01 -3.39 -22.79
CA HIS A 165 -15.35 -3.71 -21.39
C HIS A 165 -16.09 -2.58 -20.66
N TYR A 166 -16.12 -1.36 -21.18
CA TYR A 166 -16.81 -0.24 -20.54
C TYR A 166 -17.70 0.52 -21.52
N ASN A 167 -18.70 1.26 -20.99
CA ASN A 167 -19.62 2.06 -21.80
C ASN A 167 -18.92 3.24 -22.48
N ASP A 168 -19.54 3.80 -23.51
CA ASP A 168 -18.94 4.80 -24.43
C ASP A 168 -18.59 6.13 -23.76
N ASP A 169 -19.14 6.39 -22.57
CA ASP A 169 -18.80 7.55 -21.73
C ASP A 169 -17.47 7.38 -20.98
N PHE A 170 -16.98 6.14 -20.82
CA PHE A 170 -15.80 5.85 -20.01
C PHE A 170 -14.45 6.25 -20.63
N PRO A 171 -14.18 6.09 -21.94
CA PRO A 171 -12.87 6.42 -22.52
C PRO A 171 -12.41 7.85 -22.23
N ALA A 172 -13.32 8.83 -22.27
CA ALA A 172 -13.01 10.21 -21.91
C ALA A 172 -12.64 10.38 -20.43
N VAL A 173 -13.26 9.59 -19.54
CA VAL A 173 -12.95 9.56 -18.11
C VAL A 173 -11.62 8.87 -17.85
N HIS A 174 -11.33 7.79 -18.58
CA HIS A 174 -10.05 7.09 -18.54
C HIS A 174 -8.90 8.04 -18.89
N GLU A 175 -8.98 8.72 -20.03
CA GLU A 175 -7.97 9.71 -20.46
C GLU A 175 -7.75 10.78 -19.39
N ARG A 176 -8.83 11.29 -18.79
CA ARG A 176 -8.74 12.27 -17.71
C ARG A 176 -8.03 11.68 -16.48
N LEU A 177 -8.33 10.44 -16.09
CA LEU A 177 -7.71 9.77 -14.94
C LEU A 177 -6.22 9.54 -15.17
N VAL A 178 -5.82 9.02 -16.31
CA VAL A 178 -4.40 8.80 -16.66
C VAL A 178 -3.63 10.12 -16.61
N ASN A 179 -4.17 11.17 -17.26
CA ASN A 179 -3.54 12.49 -17.27
C ASN A 179 -3.45 13.11 -15.87
N LEU A 180 -4.49 13.01 -15.04
CA LEU A 180 -4.47 13.54 -13.68
C LEU A 180 -3.48 12.82 -12.78
N LEU A 181 -3.39 11.50 -12.88
CA LEU A 181 -2.48 10.70 -12.06
C LEU A 181 -1.03 10.85 -12.52
N ALA A 182 -0.78 11.11 -13.81
CA ALA A 182 0.56 11.39 -14.31
C ALA A 182 1.11 12.78 -13.91
N GLN A 183 0.25 13.72 -13.49
CA GLN A 183 0.68 15.07 -13.14
C GLN A 183 1.58 15.08 -11.89
N PRO A 184 2.79 15.66 -11.97
CA PRO A 184 3.67 15.80 -10.80
C PRO A 184 3.02 16.72 -9.77
N LYS A 185 3.24 16.44 -8.48
CA LYS A 185 2.70 17.24 -7.37
C LYS A 185 1.18 17.45 -7.41
N SER A 186 0.45 16.54 -8.05
CA SER A 186 -1.01 16.56 -8.08
C SER A 186 -1.59 16.02 -6.78
N LYS A 187 -2.76 16.52 -6.40
CA LYS A 187 -3.49 16.14 -5.19
C LYS A 187 -4.99 16.17 -5.47
N GLY A 188 -5.75 15.42 -4.69
CA GLY A 188 -7.22 15.46 -4.75
C GLY A 188 -7.85 14.08 -4.70
N LEU A 189 -9.18 14.07 -4.77
CA LEU A 189 -10.02 12.90 -4.59
C LEU A 189 -10.61 12.43 -5.91
N ILE A 190 -10.55 11.13 -6.15
CA ILE A 190 -11.16 10.40 -7.25
C ILE A 190 -12.15 9.41 -6.64
N LEU A 191 -13.41 9.52 -7.04
CA LEU A 191 -14.48 8.63 -6.61
C LEU A 191 -14.88 7.73 -7.77
N LEU A 192 -14.76 6.41 -7.56
CA LEU A 192 -15.14 5.39 -8.54
C LEU A 192 -16.21 4.49 -7.93
N HIS A 193 -17.44 4.58 -8.41
CA HIS A 193 -18.55 3.87 -7.77
C HIS A 193 -19.42 3.12 -8.76
N GLY A 194 -20.27 2.22 -8.27
CA GLY A 194 -21.13 1.41 -9.13
C GLY A 194 -21.43 0.05 -8.52
N GLU A 195 -22.36 -0.70 -9.08
CA GLU A 195 -22.75 -2.00 -8.55
C GLU A 195 -21.55 -2.98 -8.48
N PRO A 196 -21.57 -3.98 -7.59
CA PRO A 196 -20.60 -5.06 -7.61
C PRO A 196 -20.54 -5.72 -9.00
N GLY A 197 -19.35 -6.12 -9.44
CA GLY A 197 -19.17 -6.78 -10.74
C GLY A 197 -19.09 -5.86 -11.96
N THR A 198 -19.16 -4.54 -11.82
CA THR A 198 -18.99 -3.58 -12.95
C THR A 198 -17.53 -3.29 -13.31
N GLY A 199 -16.55 -3.95 -12.66
CA GLY A 199 -15.14 -3.92 -13.05
C GLY A 199 -14.30 -2.77 -12.45
N LYS A 200 -14.72 -2.17 -11.32
CA LYS A 200 -13.98 -1.09 -10.62
C LYS A 200 -12.56 -1.50 -10.23
N THR A 201 -12.42 -2.61 -9.49
CA THR A 201 -11.11 -3.14 -9.05
C THR A 201 -10.25 -3.60 -10.23
N THR A 202 -10.86 -4.22 -11.25
CA THR A 202 -10.18 -4.59 -12.49
C THR A 202 -9.59 -3.37 -13.19
N TYR A 203 -10.37 -2.28 -13.26
CA TYR A 203 -9.90 -1.01 -13.82
C TYR A 203 -8.74 -0.40 -13.01
N ILE A 204 -8.80 -0.40 -11.68
CA ILE A 204 -7.70 0.12 -10.83
C ILE A 204 -6.41 -0.66 -11.09
N LYS A 205 -6.48 -1.99 -11.19
CA LYS A 205 -5.33 -2.83 -11.53
C LYS A 205 -4.75 -2.46 -12.90
N HIS A 206 -5.60 -2.24 -13.90
CA HIS A 206 -5.15 -1.78 -15.21
C HIS A 206 -4.52 -0.37 -15.14
N LEU A 207 -5.17 0.57 -14.47
CA LEU A 207 -4.68 1.94 -14.28
C LEU A 207 -3.30 1.99 -13.61
N SER A 208 -3.06 1.10 -12.64
CA SER A 208 -1.76 0.98 -11.96
C SER A 208 -0.60 0.59 -12.89
N SER A 209 -0.88 0.01 -14.06
CA SER A 209 0.14 -0.33 -15.06
C SER A 209 0.47 0.82 -16.02
N LEU A 210 -0.39 1.84 -16.07
CA LEU A 210 -0.24 2.98 -16.96
C LEU A 210 0.40 4.19 -16.27
N VAL A 211 0.35 4.21 -14.94
CA VAL A 211 0.77 5.34 -14.11
C VAL A 211 2.08 5.00 -13.41
N LYS A 212 3.06 5.90 -13.49
CA LYS A 212 4.40 5.73 -12.89
C LYS A 212 4.49 6.03 -11.39
N LYS A 213 3.39 6.46 -10.76
CA LYS A 213 3.34 6.79 -9.34
C LYS A 213 3.13 5.52 -8.51
N ASP A 214 3.69 5.52 -7.32
CA ASP A 214 3.42 4.48 -6.34
C ASP A 214 1.93 4.47 -5.97
N MET A 215 1.32 3.29 -6.04
CA MET A 215 -0.07 3.02 -5.74
C MET A 215 -0.16 2.27 -4.41
N LEU A 216 -0.48 3.01 -3.35
CA LEU A 216 -0.57 2.52 -1.99
C LEU A 216 -1.98 2.01 -1.73
N ILE A 217 -2.16 0.70 -1.64
CA ILE A 217 -3.44 0.07 -1.30
C ILE A 217 -3.56 0.02 0.22
N LEU A 218 -4.58 0.69 0.75
CA LEU A 218 -5.01 0.54 2.14
C LEU A 218 -6.01 -0.63 2.23
N PRO A 219 -5.67 -1.74 2.90
CA PRO A 219 -6.62 -2.82 3.09
C PRO A 219 -7.88 -2.37 3.83
N PRO A 220 -9.08 -2.91 3.51
CA PRO A 220 -10.32 -2.51 4.17
C PRO A 220 -10.31 -2.64 5.70
N TYR A 221 -9.59 -3.63 6.25
CA TYR A 221 -9.47 -3.81 7.70
C TYR A 221 -8.55 -2.78 8.38
N MET A 222 -7.78 -1.99 7.61
CA MET A 222 -6.87 -0.97 8.08
C MET A 222 -7.43 0.46 7.96
N THR A 223 -8.69 0.64 7.58
CA THR A 223 -9.28 1.98 7.41
C THR A 223 -9.18 2.84 8.68
N ASN A 224 -9.18 2.24 9.87
CA ASN A 224 -9.02 2.95 11.13
C ASN A 224 -7.67 3.72 11.21
N TYR A 225 -6.63 3.25 10.52
CA TYR A 225 -5.33 3.93 10.48
C TYR A 225 -5.39 5.28 9.76
N LEU A 226 -6.40 5.54 8.92
CA LEU A 226 -6.62 6.88 8.37
C LEU A 226 -6.82 7.93 9.46
N THR A 227 -7.27 7.52 10.65
CA THR A 227 -7.46 8.38 11.83
C THR A 227 -6.29 8.33 12.81
N SER A 228 -5.33 7.43 12.61
CA SER A 228 -4.15 7.29 13.46
C SER A 228 -3.15 8.43 13.19
N PRO A 229 -2.48 8.97 14.22
CA PRO A 229 -1.36 9.91 14.03
C PRO A 229 -0.23 9.34 13.16
N GLU A 230 -0.08 8.02 13.09
CA GLU A 230 0.96 7.32 12.32
C GLU A 230 0.80 7.47 10.80
N ILE A 231 -0.41 7.79 10.31
CA ILE A 231 -0.64 7.96 8.87
C ILE A 231 0.10 9.16 8.29
N ILE A 232 0.31 10.21 9.08
CA ILE A 232 0.92 11.44 8.59
C ILE A 232 2.42 11.26 8.31
N PRO A 233 3.25 10.75 9.25
CA PRO A 233 4.64 10.40 8.94
C PRO A 233 4.74 9.44 7.76
N PHE A 234 3.91 8.40 7.73
CA PHE A 234 3.89 7.44 6.64
C PHE A 234 3.63 8.08 5.27
N LEU A 235 2.62 8.95 5.14
CA LEU A 235 2.34 9.65 3.88
C LEU A 235 3.37 10.73 3.55
N LEU A 236 4.07 11.28 4.55
CA LEU A 236 5.22 12.16 4.34
C LEU A 236 6.45 11.41 3.82
N ASP A 237 6.59 10.12 4.11
CA ASP A 237 7.66 9.29 3.55
C ASP A 237 7.29 8.79 2.15
N ASN A 238 5.99 8.66 1.85
CA ASN A 238 5.44 8.20 0.57
C ASN A 238 4.76 9.33 -0.23
N LYS A 239 5.43 10.48 -0.38
CA LYS A 239 4.90 11.65 -1.11
C LYS A 239 4.71 11.37 -2.60
N GLU A 240 3.88 12.19 -3.25
CA GLU A 240 3.61 12.12 -4.69
C GLU A 240 3.08 10.73 -5.15
N SER A 241 2.37 10.05 -4.26
CA SER A 241 1.78 8.72 -4.48
C SER A 241 0.26 8.78 -4.60
N VAL A 242 -0.33 7.63 -4.94
CA VAL A 242 -1.78 7.42 -5.05
C VAL A 242 -2.22 6.49 -3.93
N LEU A 243 -3.07 6.98 -3.02
CA LEU A 243 -3.70 6.18 -1.97
C LEU A 243 -5.01 5.58 -2.50
N ILE A 244 -5.06 4.26 -2.59
CA ILE A 244 -6.25 3.50 -3.00
C ILE A 244 -6.95 2.98 -1.75
N ILE A 245 -8.24 3.29 -1.64
CA ILE A 245 -9.11 2.79 -0.58
C ILE A 245 -10.30 2.08 -1.22
N GLU A 246 -10.26 0.75 -1.21
CA GLU A 246 -11.36 -0.07 -1.71
C GLU A 246 -12.48 -0.17 -0.67
N ASP A 247 -13.72 -0.40 -1.13
CA ASP A 247 -14.93 -0.50 -0.30
C ASP A 247 -15.04 0.60 0.80
N ALA A 248 -14.89 1.84 0.34
CA ALA A 248 -14.80 3.04 1.16
C ALA A 248 -16.17 3.56 1.69
N GLU A 249 -17.26 2.80 1.56
CA GLU A 249 -18.61 3.19 1.96
C GLU A 249 -18.63 3.75 3.38
N ARG A 250 -18.05 3.02 4.34
CA ARG A 250 -18.08 3.38 5.76
C ARG A 250 -17.30 4.67 6.06
N ILE A 251 -16.21 4.91 5.33
CA ILE A 251 -15.30 6.03 5.59
C ILE A 251 -15.67 7.30 4.82
N LEU A 252 -16.50 7.21 3.78
CA LEU A 252 -16.94 8.36 2.99
C LEU A 252 -18.35 8.84 3.34
N GLN A 253 -19.11 8.04 4.07
CA GLN A 253 -20.48 8.34 4.47
C GLN A 253 -20.56 9.50 5.47
N SER A 254 -21.66 10.25 5.40
CA SER A 254 -21.96 11.30 6.37
C SER A 254 -22.22 10.71 7.77
N ARG A 255 -22.09 11.56 8.79
CA ARG A 255 -22.40 11.20 10.18
C ARG A 255 -23.82 10.62 10.35
N GLU A 256 -24.78 11.18 9.61
CA GLU A 256 -26.19 10.78 9.65
C GLU A 256 -26.43 9.39 9.04
N ALA A 257 -25.55 8.97 8.13
CA ALA A 257 -25.58 7.66 7.49
C ALA A 257 -24.75 6.59 8.23
N GLY A 258 -24.20 6.91 9.41
CA GLY A 258 -23.38 5.99 10.21
C GLY A 258 -21.90 5.96 9.82
N GLY A 259 -21.43 6.96 9.06
CA GLY A 259 -20.03 7.05 8.61
C GLY A 259 -19.04 7.50 9.69
N ASP A 260 -17.77 7.19 9.46
CA ASP A 260 -16.65 7.62 10.31
C ASP A 260 -16.19 9.05 9.95
N THR A 261 -16.67 10.03 10.72
CA THR A 261 -16.39 11.46 10.50
C THR A 261 -14.92 11.83 10.60
N ASN A 262 -14.13 11.07 11.37
CA ASN A 262 -12.70 11.34 11.53
C ASN A 262 -11.94 10.90 10.27
N SER A 263 -12.30 9.75 9.71
CA SER A 263 -11.75 9.25 8.44
C SER A 263 -12.08 10.20 7.28
N VAL A 264 -13.33 10.68 7.18
CA VAL A 264 -13.71 11.71 6.18
C VAL A 264 -12.83 12.95 6.33
N SER A 265 -12.70 13.48 7.55
CA SER A 265 -11.94 14.71 7.81
C SER A 265 -10.48 14.57 7.41
N ASN A 266 -9.87 13.41 7.65
CA ASN A 266 -8.50 13.17 7.27
C ASN A 266 -8.35 13.04 5.74
N ILE A 267 -9.26 12.35 5.04
CA ILE A 267 -9.29 12.34 3.57
C ILE A 267 -9.41 13.78 3.02
N LEU A 268 -10.22 14.62 3.65
CA LEU A 268 -10.33 16.04 3.28
C LEU A 268 -9.03 16.81 3.48
N ASN A 269 -8.29 16.55 4.56
CA ASN A 269 -6.99 17.17 4.84
C ASN A 269 -5.86 16.66 3.93
N LEU A 270 -5.98 15.42 3.42
CA LEU A 270 -5.06 14.85 2.43
C LEU A 270 -5.31 15.38 1.01
N THR A 271 -6.55 15.77 0.72
CA THR A 271 -6.97 16.20 -0.62
C THR A 271 -6.99 17.72 -0.77
N ASP A 272 -6.87 18.47 0.33
CA ASP A 272 -6.92 19.94 0.37
C ASP A 272 -6.15 20.51 1.57
N GLY A 273 -5.68 21.76 1.45
CA GLY A 273 -4.95 22.46 2.50
C GLY A 273 -3.46 22.12 2.61
N LEU A 274 -2.84 22.57 3.72
CA LEU A 274 -1.39 22.54 3.92
C LEU A 274 -0.78 21.13 3.91
N LEU A 275 -1.47 20.16 4.52
CA LEU A 275 -1.02 18.77 4.54
C LEU A 275 -0.97 18.20 3.12
N ALA A 276 -2.01 18.47 2.33
CA ALA A 276 -2.06 18.07 0.93
C ALA A 276 -0.97 18.74 0.07
N ASP A 277 -0.61 20.00 0.35
CA ASP A 277 0.53 20.70 -0.29
C ASP A 277 1.90 20.14 0.11
N CYS A 278 2.02 19.55 1.29
CA CYS A 278 3.27 18.95 1.76
C CYS A 278 3.51 17.56 1.18
N MET A 279 2.44 16.78 0.94
CA MET A 279 2.51 15.36 0.59
C MET A 279 2.16 15.07 -0.88
N HIS A 280 1.30 15.88 -1.50
CA HIS A 280 0.81 15.68 -2.87
C HIS A 280 0.23 14.28 -3.12
N ILE A 281 -0.66 13.83 -2.22
CA ILE A 281 -1.34 12.53 -2.32
C ILE A 281 -2.60 12.68 -3.15
N GLN A 282 -2.80 11.76 -4.10
CA GLN A 282 -4.07 11.58 -4.79
C GLN A 282 -4.80 10.39 -4.16
N VAL A 283 -6.09 10.54 -3.86
CA VAL A 283 -6.88 9.48 -3.23
C VAL A 283 -7.85 8.92 -4.25
N ILE A 284 -7.79 7.61 -4.51
CA ILE A 284 -8.81 6.86 -5.25
C ILE A 284 -9.63 6.09 -4.24
N ALA A 285 -10.93 6.38 -4.15
CA ALA A 285 -11.83 5.65 -3.26
C ALA A 285 -12.95 4.99 -4.06
N THR A 286 -13.16 3.69 -3.84
CA THR A 286 -14.23 2.93 -4.49
C THR A 286 -15.38 2.63 -3.56
N PHE A 287 -16.61 2.59 -4.07
CA PHE A 287 -17.78 2.18 -3.27
C PHE A 287 -18.92 1.64 -4.16
N ASN A 288 -19.81 0.84 -3.59
CA ASN A 288 -20.88 0.13 -4.31
C ASN A 288 -22.25 0.83 -4.28
N ALA A 289 -22.41 1.88 -3.46
CA ALA A 289 -23.71 2.45 -3.11
C ALA A 289 -23.92 3.93 -3.52
N SER A 290 -25.14 4.42 -3.29
CA SER A 290 -25.62 5.73 -3.74
C SER A 290 -24.82 6.91 -3.18
N LYS A 291 -24.35 7.76 -4.10
CA LYS A 291 -23.63 9.02 -3.83
C LYS A 291 -24.34 9.94 -2.83
N HIS A 292 -25.65 9.80 -2.65
CA HIS A 292 -26.43 10.59 -1.69
C HIS A 292 -26.03 10.39 -0.23
N LEU A 293 -25.38 9.28 0.11
CA LEU A 293 -24.93 8.98 1.47
C LEU A 293 -23.56 9.59 1.79
N LEU A 294 -22.83 10.11 0.79
CA LEU A 294 -21.51 10.68 0.98
C LEU A 294 -21.57 12.03 1.70
N ASP A 295 -20.51 12.32 2.44
CA ASP A 295 -20.32 13.67 2.99
C ASP A 295 -20.18 14.70 1.86
N LYS A 296 -21.04 15.73 1.87
CA LYS A 296 -21.06 16.79 0.84
C LYS A 296 -19.76 17.58 0.78
N ALA A 297 -18.95 17.59 1.83
CA ALA A 297 -17.65 18.24 1.85
C ALA A 297 -16.65 17.59 0.87
N LEU A 298 -16.80 16.30 0.58
CA LEU A 298 -16.00 15.56 -0.41
C LEU A 298 -16.32 16.03 -1.84
N LEU A 299 -17.55 16.49 -2.10
CA LEU A 299 -18.04 16.89 -3.42
C LEU A 299 -17.69 18.33 -3.81
N ARG A 300 -16.93 19.04 -2.97
CA ARG A 300 -16.56 20.43 -3.24
C ARG A 300 -15.58 20.52 -4.42
N LYS A 301 -15.86 21.46 -5.33
CA LYS A 301 -14.95 21.79 -6.44
C LYS A 301 -13.59 22.20 -5.89
N GLY A 302 -12.52 21.64 -6.45
CA GLY A 302 -11.14 21.82 -5.98
C GLY A 302 -10.60 20.65 -5.18
N ARG A 303 -11.48 19.82 -4.57
CA ARG A 303 -11.09 18.57 -3.88
C ARG A 303 -11.36 17.37 -4.77
N LEU A 304 -12.58 17.30 -5.29
CA LEU A 304 -13.02 16.23 -6.17
C LEU A 304 -12.52 16.48 -7.59
N MET A 305 -11.65 15.60 -8.07
CA MET A 305 -11.08 15.65 -9.41
C MET A 305 -11.91 14.86 -10.41
N VAL A 306 -12.34 13.65 -10.02
CA VAL A 306 -13.16 12.75 -10.84
C VAL A 306 -14.19 12.08 -9.96
N ASP A 307 -15.39 11.94 -10.49
CA ASP A 307 -16.48 11.18 -9.91
C ASP A 307 -17.15 10.43 -11.04
N TYR A 308 -17.04 9.11 -11.01
CA TYR A 308 -17.50 8.24 -12.08
C TYR A 308 -18.30 7.05 -11.56
N ALA A 309 -19.43 6.82 -12.22
CA ALA A 309 -20.36 5.73 -11.93
C ALA A 309 -20.19 4.61 -12.99
N PHE A 310 -19.51 3.53 -12.62
CA PHE A 310 -19.50 2.29 -13.38
C PHE A 310 -20.89 1.66 -13.38
N GLY A 311 -21.57 1.77 -14.52
CA GLY A 311 -22.84 1.12 -14.77
C GLY A 311 -22.69 -0.29 -15.34
N LYS A 312 -23.82 -0.99 -15.44
CA LYS A 312 -23.95 -2.17 -16.30
C LYS A 312 -23.65 -1.78 -17.76
N LEU A 313 -23.09 -2.70 -18.53
CA LEU A 313 -22.88 -2.50 -19.95
C LEU A 313 -24.22 -2.37 -20.67
N ALA A 314 -24.31 -1.40 -21.58
CA ALA A 314 -25.48 -1.23 -22.43
C ALA A 314 -25.70 -2.50 -23.29
N PRO A 315 -26.94 -2.89 -23.63
CA PRO A 315 -27.23 -4.14 -24.32
C PRO A 315 -26.42 -4.36 -25.61
N ALA A 316 -26.21 -3.29 -26.40
CA ALA A 316 -25.38 -3.36 -27.60
C ALA A 316 -23.92 -3.74 -27.28
N LYS A 317 -23.35 -3.16 -26.22
CA LYS A 317 -21.99 -3.43 -25.75
C LYS A 317 -21.88 -4.84 -25.16
N VAL A 318 -22.90 -5.28 -24.42
CA VAL A 318 -22.99 -6.67 -23.94
C VAL A 318 -22.91 -7.64 -25.11
N ASN A 319 -23.76 -7.47 -26.13
CA ASN A 319 -23.77 -8.35 -27.29
C ASN A 319 -22.45 -8.32 -28.08
N ASN A 320 -21.78 -7.17 -28.17
CA ASN A 320 -20.46 -7.06 -28.78
C ASN A 320 -19.40 -7.83 -27.99
N LEU A 321 -19.38 -7.69 -26.65
CA LEU A 321 -18.46 -8.43 -25.78
C LEU A 321 -18.73 -9.94 -25.84
N LEU A 322 -19.99 -10.36 -25.79
CA LEU A 322 -20.37 -11.77 -25.93
C LEU A 322 -19.91 -12.35 -27.27
N ALA A 323 -20.09 -11.61 -28.37
CA ALA A 323 -19.62 -12.02 -29.68
C ALA A 323 -18.09 -12.12 -29.73
N HIS A 324 -17.36 -11.17 -29.11
CA HIS A 324 -15.91 -11.21 -28.99
C HIS A 324 -15.41 -12.43 -28.19
N LEU A 325 -16.15 -12.83 -27.16
CA LEU A 325 -15.89 -14.03 -26.38
C LEU A 325 -16.30 -15.33 -27.08
N GLY A 326 -16.88 -15.26 -28.29
CA GLY A 326 -17.34 -16.43 -29.05
C GLY A 326 -18.66 -17.03 -28.55
N MET A 327 -19.42 -16.32 -27.72
CA MET A 327 -20.71 -16.78 -27.21
C MET A 327 -21.85 -16.46 -28.18
N GLU A 328 -22.77 -17.40 -28.35
CA GLU A 328 -23.98 -17.24 -29.17
C GLU A 328 -25.13 -16.54 -28.44
N TYR A 329 -25.06 -16.44 -27.10
CA TYR A 329 -26.07 -15.77 -26.28
C TYR A 329 -26.20 -14.30 -26.69
N ARG A 330 -27.45 -13.81 -26.78
CA ARG A 330 -27.77 -12.41 -27.05
C ARG A 330 -28.84 -11.94 -26.08
N THR A 331 -28.75 -10.68 -25.67
CA THR A 331 -29.65 -10.09 -24.67
C THR A 331 -29.96 -8.64 -25.00
N ASP A 332 -31.16 -8.21 -24.62
CA ASP A 332 -31.59 -6.82 -24.65
C ASP A 332 -31.48 -6.15 -23.26
N GLN A 333 -30.99 -6.89 -22.26
CA GLN A 333 -30.82 -6.41 -20.89
C GLN A 333 -29.38 -5.93 -20.65
N PRO A 334 -29.19 -4.84 -19.89
CA PRO A 334 -27.87 -4.45 -19.44
C PRO A 334 -27.34 -5.45 -18.40
N MET A 335 -26.04 -5.77 -18.47
CA MET A 335 -25.40 -6.77 -17.60
C MET A 335 -24.13 -6.22 -16.96
N THR A 336 -23.75 -6.73 -15.79
CA THR A 336 -22.43 -6.43 -15.22
C THR A 336 -21.34 -7.21 -15.97
N LEU A 337 -20.08 -6.76 -15.88
CA LEU A 337 -18.97 -7.51 -16.45
C LEU A 337 -18.85 -8.90 -15.80
N ALA A 338 -19.03 -8.97 -14.48
CA ALA A 338 -19.00 -10.24 -13.76
C ALA A 338 -20.08 -11.21 -14.26
N ASP A 339 -21.30 -10.74 -14.51
CA ASP A 339 -22.37 -11.61 -15.05
C ASP A 339 -22.00 -12.14 -16.43
N ILE A 340 -21.41 -11.29 -17.29
CA ILE A 340 -21.03 -11.66 -18.65
C ILE A 340 -19.91 -12.71 -18.66
N PHE A 341 -18.87 -12.53 -17.85
CA PHE A 341 -17.75 -13.48 -17.79
C PHE A 341 -18.12 -14.79 -17.09
N ASN A 342 -19.17 -14.82 -16.26
CA ASN A 342 -19.61 -16.00 -15.53
C ASN A 342 -20.94 -16.59 -16.06
N LEU A 343 -21.30 -16.31 -17.32
CA LEU A 343 -22.54 -16.80 -17.92
C LEU A 343 -22.65 -18.34 -17.92
N ASP A 344 -21.52 -19.04 -18.09
CA ASP A 344 -21.44 -20.51 -18.08
C ASP A 344 -21.37 -21.08 -16.65
N ASP A 345 -20.84 -20.31 -15.70
CA ASP A 345 -20.67 -20.66 -14.30
C ASP A 345 -21.92 -20.29 -13.47
N GLN A 346 -23.12 -20.64 -13.96
CA GLN A 346 -24.36 -20.45 -13.22
C GLN A 346 -24.22 -21.01 -11.81
N THR A 347 -23.97 -20.11 -10.87
CA THR A 347 -23.91 -20.44 -9.46
C THR A 347 -25.33 -20.81 -9.10
N VAL A 348 -25.55 -22.05 -8.64
CA VAL A 348 -26.85 -22.50 -8.14
C VAL A 348 -27.12 -21.79 -6.81
N SER A 349 -27.53 -20.52 -6.88
CA SER A 349 -28.08 -19.80 -5.73
C SER A 349 -29.56 -20.14 -5.65
N GLY A 350 -29.90 -21.13 -4.85
CA GLY A 350 -31.29 -21.41 -4.50
C GLY A 350 -31.82 -20.33 -3.56
N GLU A 351 -32.72 -19.47 -4.02
CA GLU A 351 -33.57 -18.71 -3.11
C GLU A 351 -34.50 -19.68 -2.38
N ARG A 352 -34.39 -19.73 -1.05
CA ARG A 352 -35.35 -20.45 -0.21
C ARG A 352 -36.66 -19.67 -0.25
N GLN A 353 -37.66 -20.17 -0.97
CA GLN A 353 -39.02 -19.63 -0.86
C GLN A 353 -39.49 -19.77 0.59
N GLU A 354 -39.68 -18.64 1.28
CA GLU A 354 -40.40 -18.61 2.54
C GLU A 354 -41.86 -19.01 2.27
N ILE A 355 -42.19 -20.24 2.60
CA ILE A 355 -43.58 -20.69 2.71
C ILE A 355 -44.17 -19.94 3.91
N LYS A 356 -44.99 -18.92 3.65
CA LYS A 356 -45.86 -18.32 4.66
C LYS A 356 -46.83 -19.38 5.18
N MET A 357 -46.48 -20.01 6.30
CA MET A 357 -47.44 -20.77 7.12
C MET A 357 -48.26 -19.75 7.91
N GLY A 358 -49.49 -19.52 7.44
CA GLY A 358 -50.50 -18.81 8.24
C GLY A 358 -50.98 -19.70 9.38
N PHE A 359 -51.08 -19.13 10.57
CA PHE A 359 -51.87 -19.64 11.69
C PHE A 359 -52.85 -18.57 12.13
#